data_AF-F3MDH6-F1
#
_entry.id   AF-F3MDH6-F1
#
_cell.length_a   1.000
_cell.length_b   1.000
_cell.length_c   1.000
_cell.angle_alpha   90.00
_cell.angle_beta   90.00
_cell.angle_gamma   90.00
#
_symmetry.space_group_name_H-M   'P 1'
#
loop_
_entity.id
_entity.type
_entity.pdbx_description
1 polymer ?
#
loop_
_entity_poly.entity_id
_entity_poly.type
_entity_poly.pdbx_seq_one_letter_code
_entity_poly.pdbx_strand_id
1 'polypeptide(L)'
;MWVYISKNGLDQIDFHDCIIEVINIEHNKLILILESVNVLSEHKLNPYNVAKNTDQCTLEFYNVETYESGIFDRNEETKTNIDLINNKDFEILKLDIIEEGKRNLYRIFGVSSSYNNEFSEIIIKAEYTIINWNEYITDAWFVDWPKKS
;
A
#
# COMPACT_ATOMS: atom_id res chain seq x y z
N MET A 1 12.33 -8.42 -14.58
CA MET A 1 10.98 -8.76 -15.07
C MET A 1 10.25 -9.37 -13.89
N TRP A 2 9.06 -8.88 -13.55
CA TRP A 2 8.30 -9.36 -12.40
C TRP A 2 7.78 -10.78 -12.62
N VAL A 3 7.85 -11.63 -11.60
CA VAL A 3 7.34 -13.02 -11.65
C VAL A 3 5.83 -13.05 -11.41
N TYR A 4 5.37 -12.32 -10.40
CA TYR A 4 3.97 -12.25 -10.02
C TYR A 4 3.42 -10.85 -10.28
N ILE A 5 2.28 -10.79 -10.96
CA ILE A 5 1.63 -9.55 -11.38
C ILE A 5 0.13 -9.68 -11.11
N SER A 6 -0.37 -8.94 -10.12
CA SER A 6 -1.79 -8.94 -9.77
C SER A 6 -2.44 -7.60 -10.09
N LYS A 7 -3.36 -7.60 -11.05
CA LYS A 7 -4.17 -6.43 -11.38
C LYS A 7 -5.46 -6.42 -10.54
N ASN A 8 -5.73 -5.30 -9.87
CA ASN A 8 -6.92 -5.09 -9.02
C ASN A 8 -7.14 -6.17 -7.95
N GLY A 9 -6.07 -6.75 -7.40
CA GLY A 9 -6.13 -7.82 -6.39
C GLY A 9 -5.80 -7.38 -4.97
N LEU A 10 -6.00 -6.09 -4.64
CA LEU A 10 -5.56 -5.52 -3.37
C LEU A 10 -6.39 -5.98 -2.17
N ASP A 11 -7.60 -6.49 -2.39
CA ASP A 11 -8.47 -7.10 -1.37
C ASP A 11 -7.86 -8.39 -0.79
N GLN A 12 -6.90 -8.97 -1.48
CA GLN A 12 -6.18 -10.20 -1.10
C GLN A 12 -4.72 -9.93 -0.71
N ILE A 13 -4.38 -8.67 -0.45
CA ILE A 13 -3.07 -8.21 0.03
C ILE A 13 -3.28 -7.50 1.37
N ASP A 14 -2.51 -7.89 2.36
CA ASP A 14 -2.41 -7.19 3.63
C ASP A 14 -1.18 -6.27 3.61
N PHE A 15 -1.44 -4.99 3.86
CA PHE A 15 -0.46 -3.91 3.86
C PHE A 15 -0.07 -3.46 5.27
N HIS A 16 -0.57 -4.12 6.32
CA HIS A 16 -0.25 -3.72 7.69
C HIS A 16 1.27 -3.85 7.93
N ASP A 17 1.86 -2.82 8.52
CA ASP A 17 3.31 -2.67 8.77
C ASP A 17 4.18 -2.66 7.49
N CYS A 18 3.58 -2.40 6.33
CA CYS A 18 4.30 -2.24 5.06
C CYS A 18 4.90 -0.83 4.95
N ILE A 19 6.20 -0.72 4.66
CA ILE A 19 6.86 0.58 4.48
C ILE A 19 6.91 0.97 3.00
N ILE A 20 6.47 2.19 2.69
CA ILE A 20 6.72 2.85 1.40
C ILE A 20 8.13 3.45 1.43
N GLU A 21 9.04 2.85 0.67
CA GLU A 21 10.43 3.29 0.58
C GLU A 21 10.60 4.43 -0.42
N VAL A 22 9.90 4.35 -1.56
CA VAL A 22 10.03 5.32 -2.66
C VAL A 22 8.68 5.57 -3.31
N ILE A 23 8.42 6.83 -3.66
CA ILE A 23 7.27 7.24 -4.44
C ILE A 23 7.76 7.86 -5.75
N ASN A 24 7.39 7.27 -6.87
CA ASN A 24 7.67 7.82 -8.21
C ASN A 24 6.37 8.25 -8.88
N ILE A 25 6.40 9.43 -9.47
CA ILE A 25 5.28 9.99 -10.23
C ILE A 25 5.72 10.10 -11.68
N GLU A 26 5.01 9.38 -12.55
CA GLU A 26 5.18 9.40 -13.99
C GLU A 26 3.88 9.90 -14.64
N HIS A 27 3.90 10.16 -15.96
CA HIS A 27 2.71 10.65 -16.65
C HIS A 27 1.55 9.64 -16.53
N ASN A 28 0.47 10.03 -15.83
CA ASN A 28 -0.72 9.22 -15.53
C ASN A 28 -0.45 7.93 -14.72
N LYS A 29 0.69 7.83 -14.05
CA LYS A 29 1.07 6.65 -13.27
C LYS A 29 1.75 7.07 -11.96
N LEU A 30 1.39 6.41 -10.87
CA LEU A 30 2.02 6.58 -9.56
C LEU A 30 2.53 5.22 -9.10
N ILE A 31 3.79 5.16 -8.69
CA ILE A 31 4.46 3.92 -8.29
C ILE A 31 4.93 4.08 -6.85
N LEU A 32 4.41 3.21 -5.99
CA LEU A 32 4.92 3.01 -4.64
C LEU A 32 5.86 1.79 -4.66
N ILE A 33 7.10 1.99 -4.22
CA ILE A 33 8.03 0.90 -3.93
C ILE A 33 7.89 0.57 -2.46
N LEU A 34 7.62 -0.70 -2.17
CA LEU A 34 7.27 -1.19 -0.86
C LEU A 34 8.32 -2.21 -0.40
N GLU A 35 8.70 -2.16 0.88
CA GLU A 35 9.68 -3.09 1.47
C GLU A 35 9.23 -4.56 1.32
N SER A 36 7.97 -4.85 1.67
CA SER A 36 7.31 -6.15 1.45
C SER A 36 5.80 -6.01 1.67
N VAL A 37 5.01 -6.99 1.25
CA VAL A 37 3.60 -7.11 1.62
C VAL A 37 3.27 -8.54 2.03
N ASN A 38 2.14 -8.72 2.71
CA ASN A 38 1.61 -10.04 3.02
C ASN A 38 0.54 -10.42 1.99
N VAL A 39 0.79 -11.48 1.22
CA VAL A 39 -0.18 -12.02 0.28
C VAL A 39 -1.02 -13.08 0.98
N LEU A 40 -2.34 -12.90 1.03
CA LEU A 40 -3.24 -13.82 1.72
C LEU A 40 -3.29 -15.20 1.03
N SER A 41 -3.65 -16.24 1.76
CA SER A 41 -3.78 -17.62 1.25
C SER A 41 -4.80 -17.75 0.12
N GLU A 42 -5.79 -16.88 0.11
CA GLU A 42 -6.88 -16.85 -0.87
C GLU A 42 -6.46 -16.17 -2.19
N HIS A 43 -5.30 -15.49 -2.20
CA HIS A 43 -4.80 -14.83 -3.39
C HIS A 43 -4.45 -15.84 -4.47
N LYS A 44 -5.01 -15.69 -5.68
CA LYS A 44 -4.85 -16.65 -6.80
C LYS A 44 -3.40 -16.98 -7.20
N LEU A 45 -2.48 -16.05 -6.92
CA LEU A 45 -1.05 -16.19 -7.21
C LEU A 45 -0.24 -16.77 -6.04
N ASN A 46 -0.85 -16.92 -4.87
CA ASN A 46 -0.22 -17.57 -3.72
C ASN A 46 -0.44 -19.09 -3.85
N PRO A 47 0.61 -19.89 -4.12
CA PRO A 47 0.47 -21.34 -4.25
C PRO A 47 0.43 -22.06 -2.89
N TYR A 48 0.63 -21.33 -1.78
CA TYR A 48 0.68 -21.88 -0.44
C TYR A 48 -0.70 -21.79 0.23
N ASN A 49 -0.93 -22.65 1.22
CA ASN A 49 -2.17 -22.70 1.98
C ASN A 49 -2.21 -21.71 3.18
N VAL A 50 -1.20 -20.85 3.29
CA VAL A 50 -1.05 -19.83 4.34
C VAL A 50 -0.69 -18.49 3.69
N ALA A 51 -0.91 -17.40 4.43
CA ALA A 51 -0.45 -16.09 4.00
C ALA A 51 1.09 -16.04 3.99
N LYS A 52 1.67 -15.39 2.98
CA LYS A 52 3.12 -15.31 2.77
C LYS A 52 3.57 -13.87 2.67
N ASN A 53 4.71 -13.56 3.27
CA ASN A 53 5.39 -12.28 3.06
C ASN A 53 6.25 -12.34 1.77
N THR A 54 6.34 -11.23 1.05
CA THR A 54 7.08 -11.13 -0.22
C THR A 54 8.47 -10.53 -0.04
N ASP A 55 9.25 -10.52 -1.13
CA ASP A 55 10.33 -9.56 -1.29
C ASP A 55 9.81 -8.13 -1.50
N GLN A 56 10.74 -7.21 -1.75
CA GLN A 56 10.42 -5.86 -2.22
C GLN A 56 9.49 -5.90 -3.43
N CYS A 57 8.44 -5.09 -3.37
CA CYS A 57 7.37 -5.12 -4.35
C CYS A 57 6.99 -3.72 -4.81
N THR A 58 6.20 -3.63 -5.88
CA THR A 58 5.65 -2.35 -6.35
C THR A 58 4.14 -2.37 -6.33
N LEU A 59 3.55 -1.29 -5.83
CA LEU A 59 2.13 -0.98 -6.01
C LEU A 59 2.00 0.19 -6.98
N GLU A 60 1.41 -0.07 -8.13
CA GLU A 60 1.32 0.86 -9.24
C GLU A 60 -0.12 1.25 -9.50
N PHE A 61 -0.39 2.55 -9.53
CA PHE A 61 -1.68 3.14 -9.87
C PHE A 61 -1.62 3.66 -11.30
N TYR A 62 -2.60 3.29 -12.12
CA TYR A 62 -2.64 3.64 -13.54
C TYR A 62 -3.84 4.52 -13.87
N ASN A 63 -3.63 5.38 -14.87
CA ASN A 63 -4.59 6.41 -15.29
C ASN A 63 -5.03 7.27 -14.11
N VAL A 64 -4.04 7.70 -13.33
CA VAL A 64 -4.22 8.53 -12.14
C VAL A 64 -4.87 9.87 -12.54
N GLU A 65 -5.99 10.19 -11.90
CA GLU A 65 -6.71 11.45 -12.10
C GLU A 65 -6.23 12.51 -11.12
N THR A 66 -6.17 12.15 -9.84
CA THR A 66 -5.71 13.03 -8.76
C THR A 66 -4.95 12.21 -7.72
N TYR A 67 -4.06 12.87 -7.01
CA TYR A 67 -3.47 12.37 -5.78
C TYR A 67 -3.22 13.54 -4.83
N GLU A 68 -3.28 13.27 -3.54
CA GLU A 68 -2.91 14.21 -2.49
C GLU A 68 -2.32 13.47 -1.29
N SER A 69 -1.51 14.18 -0.52
CA SER A 69 -0.91 13.68 0.71
C SER A 69 -1.00 14.74 1.79
N GLY A 70 -1.17 14.31 3.03
CA GLY A 70 -1.14 15.23 4.17
C GLY A 70 -0.77 14.53 5.47
N ILE A 71 -0.33 15.33 6.43
CA ILE A 71 -0.01 14.93 7.80
C ILE A 71 -1.06 15.50 8.75
N PHE A 72 -1.43 14.75 9.78
CA PHE A 72 -2.26 15.21 10.88
C PHE A 72 -1.33 15.57 12.04
N ASP A 73 -1.12 16.87 12.28
CA ASP A 73 -0.36 17.32 13.44
C ASP A 73 -1.17 17.03 14.71
N ARG A 74 -0.60 16.36 15.72
CA ARG A 74 -1.32 16.09 16.98
C ARG A 74 -1.75 17.34 17.73
N ASN A 75 -1.13 18.48 17.45
CA ASN A 75 -1.42 19.76 18.10
C ASN A 75 -2.44 20.59 17.33
N GLU A 76 -2.73 20.24 16.07
CA GLU A 76 -3.69 20.94 15.22
C GLU A 76 -4.80 19.98 14.79
N GLU A 77 -6.07 20.37 14.90
CA GLU A 77 -7.19 19.53 14.44
C GLU A 77 -7.30 19.47 12.90
N THR A 78 -6.24 19.83 12.18
CA THR A 78 -6.24 20.01 10.72
C THR A 78 -5.17 19.18 10.03
N LYS A 79 -5.52 18.68 8.85
CA LYS A 79 -4.58 18.02 7.93
C LYS A 79 -3.75 19.09 7.21
N THR A 80 -2.44 19.04 7.36
CA THR A 80 -1.51 19.86 6.59
C THR A 80 -1.11 19.12 5.32
N ASN A 81 -1.39 19.71 4.16
CA ASN A 81 -1.01 19.14 2.88
C ASN A 81 0.50 19.16 2.70
N ILE A 82 1.05 18.05 2.22
CA ILE A 82 2.47 17.90 1.89
C ILE A 82 2.61 17.40 0.45
N ASP A 83 3.76 17.65 -0.16
CA ASP A 83 4.09 16.99 -1.42
C ASP A 83 4.17 15.48 -1.18
N LEU A 84 3.48 14.71 -2.03
CA LEU A 84 3.42 13.26 -1.92
C LEU A 84 4.82 12.63 -1.93
N ILE A 85 5.74 13.16 -2.75
CA ILE A 85 7.09 12.61 -2.91
C ILE A 85 7.89 12.71 -1.61
N ASN A 86 7.51 13.63 -0.71
CA ASN A 86 8.15 13.80 0.59
C ASN A 86 7.60 12.82 1.65
N ASN A 87 6.53 12.08 1.34
CA ASN A 87 5.95 11.10 2.25
C ASN A 87 6.61 9.70 2.13
N LYS A 88 7.94 9.69 2.15
CA LYS A 88 8.76 8.48 2.18
C LYS A 88 8.91 7.96 3.61
N ASP A 89 9.30 6.70 3.75
CA ASP A 89 9.42 6.02 5.04
C ASP A 89 8.06 6.06 5.79
N PHE A 90 6.99 5.87 5.02
CA PHE A 90 5.60 5.84 5.46
C PHE A 90 5.18 4.38 5.71
N GLU A 91 4.81 4.08 6.94
CA GLU A 91 4.28 2.78 7.35
C GLU A 91 2.77 2.76 7.12
N ILE A 92 2.31 1.87 6.25
CA ILE A 92 0.90 1.68 5.95
C ILE A 92 0.25 0.92 7.10
N LEU A 93 -0.77 1.54 7.72
CA LEU A 93 -1.61 0.91 8.73
C LEU A 93 -2.93 0.44 8.14
N LYS A 94 -3.41 1.12 7.09
CA LYS A 94 -4.69 0.81 6.46
C LYS A 94 -4.72 1.27 5.00
N LEU A 95 -5.32 0.44 4.15
CA LEU A 95 -5.68 0.81 2.79
C LEU A 95 -7.18 0.56 2.59
N ASP A 96 -7.94 1.62 2.29
CA ASP A 96 -9.35 1.54 1.92
C ASP A 96 -9.52 1.80 0.42
N ILE A 97 -10.45 1.08 -0.21
CA ILE A 97 -10.83 1.26 -1.61
C ILE A 97 -12.30 1.63 -1.67
N ILE A 98 -12.59 2.78 -2.28
CA ILE A 98 -13.95 3.26 -2.51
C ILE A 98 -14.19 3.24 -4.02
N GLU A 99 -15.14 2.42 -4.47
CA GLU A 99 -15.50 2.31 -5.88
C GLU A 99 -16.27 3.56 -6.36
N GLU A 100 -15.78 4.22 -7.41
CA GLU A 100 -16.38 5.45 -7.97
C GLU A 100 -16.56 5.34 -9.50
N GLY A 101 -17.30 4.32 -9.94
CA GLY A 101 -17.63 4.12 -11.35
C GLY A 101 -16.42 3.65 -12.17
N LYS A 102 -15.84 4.53 -13.00
CA LYS A 102 -14.68 4.18 -13.85
C LYS A 102 -13.34 4.25 -13.11
N ARG A 103 -13.30 4.86 -11.93
CA ARG A 103 -12.10 5.00 -11.12
C ARG A 103 -12.43 4.66 -9.68
N ASN A 104 -11.43 4.26 -8.93
CA ASN A 104 -11.54 4.03 -7.50
C ASN A 104 -10.74 5.10 -6.76
N LEU A 105 -11.22 5.45 -5.56
CA LEU A 105 -10.49 6.25 -4.60
C LEU A 105 -9.78 5.29 -3.62
N TYR A 106 -8.46 5.35 -3.61
CA TYR A 106 -7.59 4.59 -2.72
C TYR A 106 -7.16 5.54 -1.59
N ARG A 107 -7.50 5.19 -0.35
CA ARG A 107 -7.08 5.93 0.83
C ARG A 107 -6.08 5.09 1.62
N ILE A 108 -4.86 5.55 1.70
CA ILE A 108 -3.76 4.89 2.40
C ILE A 108 -3.50 5.73 3.66
N PHE A 109 -3.77 5.14 4.81
CA PHE A 109 -3.55 5.77 6.11
C PHE A 109 -2.41 5.07 6.84
N GLY A 110 -1.58 5.86 7.51
CA GLY A 110 -0.36 5.34 8.09
C GLY A 110 0.38 6.37 8.93
N VAL A 111 1.65 6.07 9.18
CA VAL A 111 2.54 6.91 9.99
C VAL A 111 3.76 7.26 9.17
N SER A 112 4.14 8.53 9.15
CA SER A 112 5.31 8.99 8.40
C SER A 112 6.46 9.29 9.34
N SER A 113 7.53 8.49 9.27
CA SER A 113 8.72 8.71 10.10
C SER A 113 9.46 10.00 9.72
N SER A 114 9.33 10.42 8.45
CA SER A 114 9.82 11.71 7.95
C SER A 114 9.19 12.92 8.64
N TYR A 115 8.05 12.73 9.32
CA TYR A 115 7.32 13.78 10.05
C TYR A 115 7.10 13.39 11.50
N ASN A 116 8.15 13.04 12.25
CA ASN A 116 8.09 12.74 13.69
C ASN A 116 7.11 11.62 14.07
N ASN A 117 6.86 10.67 13.17
CA ASN A 117 5.85 9.62 13.36
C ASN A 117 4.43 10.18 13.54
N GLU A 118 4.12 11.27 12.85
CA GLU A 118 2.76 11.77 12.75
C GLU A 118 1.91 10.90 11.82
N PHE A 119 0.61 10.85 12.12
CA PHE A 119 -0.33 10.20 11.24
C PHE A 119 -0.38 10.94 9.91
N SER A 120 -0.49 10.18 8.84
CA SER A 120 -0.53 10.73 7.50
C SER A 120 -1.48 9.93 6.63
N GLU A 121 -2.00 10.60 5.60
CA GLU A 121 -2.92 10.02 4.64
C GLU A 121 -2.49 10.39 3.23
N ILE A 122 -2.44 9.38 2.37
CA ILE A 122 -2.28 9.49 0.94
C ILE A 122 -3.62 9.10 0.29
N ILE A 123 -4.16 9.96 -0.54
CA ILE A 123 -5.38 9.70 -1.30
C ILE A 123 -5.03 9.70 -2.78
N ILE A 124 -5.39 8.63 -3.49
CA ILE A 124 -5.13 8.47 -4.92
C ILE A 124 -6.43 8.11 -5.61
N LYS A 125 -6.77 8.80 -6.70
CA LYS A 125 -7.88 8.44 -7.58
C LYS A 125 -7.32 7.89 -8.89
N ALA A 126 -7.58 6.62 -9.18
CA ALA A 126 -7.01 5.92 -10.32
C ALA A 126 -7.97 4.88 -10.90
N GLU A 127 -7.75 4.48 -12.15
CA GLU A 127 -8.63 3.51 -12.84
C GLU A 127 -8.40 2.07 -12.36
N TYR A 128 -7.15 1.69 -12.17
CA TYR A 128 -6.79 0.35 -11.71
C TYR A 128 -5.43 0.35 -11.04
N THR A 129 -5.14 -0.73 -10.32
CA THR A 129 -3.85 -0.98 -9.70
C THR A 129 -3.21 -2.25 -10.22
N ILE A 130 -1.88 -2.28 -10.14
CA ILE A 130 -1.08 -3.48 -10.33
C ILE A 130 -0.12 -3.59 -9.16
N ILE A 131 -0.10 -4.73 -8.49
CA ILE A 131 0.92 -5.08 -7.51
C ILE A 131 1.84 -6.17 -8.09
N ASN A 132 3.16 -5.96 -7.96
CA ASN A 132 4.18 -6.86 -8.51
C ASN A 132 5.22 -7.26 -7.47
N TRP A 133 5.61 -8.53 -7.43
CA TRP A 133 6.70 -9.06 -6.60
C TRP A 133 7.40 -10.23 -7.32
N ASN A 134 8.54 -10.69 -6.82
CA ASN A 134 9.28 -11.80 -7.43
C ASN A 134 9.27 -13.08 -6.60
N GLU A 135 9.32 -12.96 -5.28
CA GLU A 135 9.58 -14.08 -4.39
C GLU A 135 8.65 -14.06 -3.16
N TYR A 136 8.37 -15.25 -2.64
CA TYR A 136 7.75 -15.43 -1.33
C TYR A 136 8.87 -15.81 -0.35
N ILE A 137 9.07 -15.02 0.70
CA ILE A 137 10.25 -15.11 1.57
C ILE A 137 9.95 -15.90 2.84
N THR A 138 8.88 -15.56 3.55
CA THR A 138 8.48 -16.19 4.82
C THR A 138 6.97 -16.37 4.91
N ASP A 139 6.51 -17.11 5.92
CA ASP A 139 5.10 -17.06 6.32
C ASP A 139 4.80 -15.66 6.89
N ALA A 140 3.59 -15.14 6.64
CA ALA A 140 3.20 -13.86 7.22
C ALA A 140 3.19 -13.96 8.75
N TRP A 141 3.55 -12.87 9.43
CA TRP A 141 3.79 -12.85 10.87
C TRP A 141 2.59 -13.30 11.73
N PHE A 142 1.38 -13.22 11.18
CA PHE A 142 0.13 -13.60 11.84
C PHE A 142 -0.30 -15.06 11.59
N VAL A 143 0.41 -15.84 10.76
CA VAL A 143 0.04 -17.24 10.45
C VAL A 143 0.00 -18.11 11.70
N ASP A 144 0.93 -17.91 12.63
CA ASP A 144 1.03 -18.68 13.87
C ASP A 144 0.43 -17.96 15.09
N TRP A 145 -0.29 -16.85 14.89
CA TRP A 145 -0.90 -16.15 16.02
C TRP A 145 -2.01 -17.04 16.59
N PRO A 146 -1.98 -17.42 17.88
CA PRO A 146 -3.07 -18.16 18.50
C PRO A 146 -4.40 -17.47 18.25
N LYS A 147 -5.27 -18.15 17.50
CA LYS A 147 -6.66 -17.71 17.33
C LYS A 147 -7.27 -17.62 18.73
N LYS A 148 -7.85 -16.46 19.07
CA LYS A 148 -8.65 -16.35 20.28
C LYS A 148 -9.76 -17.40 20.18
N SER A 149 -9.69 -18.39 21.08
CA SER A 149 -10.70 -19.42 21.30
C SER A 149 -12.03 -18.81 21.71
#